data_AF-A0A820EJ76-F1
#
_entry.id   AF-A0A820EJ76-F1
#
_cell.length_a   1.000
_cell.length_b   1.000
_cell.length_c   1.000
_cell.angle_alpha   90.00
_cell.angle_beta   90.00
_cell.angle_gamma   90.00
#
_symmetry.space_group_name_H-M   'P 1'
#
loop_
_entity.id
_entity.type
_entity.pdbx_description
1 polymer ?
#
loop_
_entity_poly.entity_id
_entity_poly.type
_entity_poly.pdbx_seq_one_letter_code
_entity_poly.pdbx_strand_id
1 'polypeptide(L)'
;MKTKPIIVRHRLIRLIIAHILCAIHMGLSIYVLYSVRARTFLYFIPMFGTILFGVEAIFSLVLYRCKEYFRGFSVLVFVYSITIIPSIWVLELHRINELKQDGWKTVTISFHRIPTRYGDVQGPWVKPKDFLQNFKYIWSQVEIQVYLFLLLLIRALLPKQDSITYFGKSEVLFRYFATGMDLLDFIDLLSYPQLYFNSRLVYATLCVWSISCLQFIIYVPEVKNNKLKELHSFLTNSLLTAFLMDIPFLIVRIYAIFGCGKHDYTSYFFVFKNIVVVLLQIARIQAIIVERNQHRKDQLNQLTYKPQAPFNTRVKSQQSFIPLTNNNNRTGGGARIIFSSYSQNNNRSRQPGDGQIKKFSNV
;
A
#
# COMPACT_ATOMS: atom_id res chain seq x y z
N MET A 1 15.25 -5.46 33.11
CA MET A 1 15.80 -5.21 31.75
C MET A 1 16.30 -6.52 31.10
N LYS A 2 15.42 -7.51 30.82
CA LYS A 2 15.79 -8.77 30.13
C LYS A 2 14.58 -9.30 29.34
N THR A 3 14.27 -8.69 28.20
CA THR A 3 13.23 -9.16 27.25
C THR A 3 13.72 -9.09 25.79
N LYS A 4 15.03 -9.16 25.55
CA LYS A 4 15.63 -8.87 24.24
C LYS A 4 15.93 -10.06 23.29
N PRO A 5 16.21 -11.31 23.71
CA PRO A 5 16.67 -12.35 22.76
C PRO A 5 15.56 -12.97 21.91
N ILE A 6 14.36 -13.18 22.46
CA ILE A 6 13.24 -13.86 21.77
C ILE A 6 12.66 -12.99 20.64
N ILE A 7 12.54 -11.68 20.87
CA ILE A 7 11.99 -10.72 19.90
C ILE A 7 12.91 -10.59 18.66
N VAL A 8 14.23 -10.68 18.86
CA VAL A 8 15.21 -10.61 17.77
C VAL A 8 15.16 -11.89 16.92
N ARG A 9 15.07 -13.07 17.55
CA ARG A 9 14.96 -14.36 16.83
C ARG A 9 13.74 -14.42 15.92
N HIS A 10 12.58 -14.00 16.40
CA HIS A 10 11.36 -14.02 15.59
C HIS A 10 11.39 -13.01 14.42
N ARG A 11 12.05 -11.85 14.58
CA ARG A 11 12.29 -10.90 13.47
C ARG A 11 13.23 -11.48 12.42
N LEU A 12 14.31 -12.12 12.85
CA LEU A 12 15.27 -12.79 11.99
C LEU A 12 14.61 -13.89 11.15
N ILE A 13 13.83 -14.78 11.78
CA ILE A 13 13.13 -15.87 11.07
C ILE A 13 12.23 -15.32 9.96
N ARG A 14 11.39 -14.32 10.25
CA ARG A 14 10.50 -13.72 9.25
C ARG A 14 11.26 -13.07 8.10
N LEU A 15 12.36 -12.39 8.41
CA LEU A 15 13.20 -11.77 7.39
C LEU A 15 13.85 -12.82 6.49
N ILE A 16 14.37 -13.91 7.06
CA ILE A 16 14.93 -15.03 6.29
C ILE A 16 13.86 -15.66 5.39
N ILE A 17 12.66 -15.91 5.90
CA ILE A 17 11.54 -16.44 5.09
C ILE A 17 11.24 -15.50 3.92
N ALA A 18 11.18 -14.19 4.15
CA ALA A 18 10.94 -13.22 3.09
C ALA A 18 12.02 -13.28 1.99
N HIS A 19 13.30 -13.41 2.36
CA HIS A 19 14.39 -13.54 1.40
C HIS A 19 14.35 -14.86 0.64
N ILE A 20 14.06 -15.98 1.31
CA ILE A 20 13.93 -17.29 0.66
C ILE A 20 12.81 -17.25 -0.38
N LEU A 21 11.65 -16.69 -0.04
CA LEU A 21 10.53 -16.56 -0.98
C LEU A 21 10.88 -15.68 -2.19
N CYS A 22 11.57 -14.55 -1.97
CA CYS A 22 12.07 -13.71 -3.06
C CYS A 22 13.06 -14.48 -3.95
N ALA A 23 14.02 -15.18 -3.35
CA ALA A 23 15.05 -15.93 -4.07
C ALA A 23 14.45 -17.06 -4.92
N ILE A 24 13.48 -17.80 -4.37
CA ILE A 24 12.75 -18.85 -5.10
C ILE A 24 12.04 -18.25 -6.31
N HIS A 25 11.29 -17.16 -6.12
CA HIS A 25 10.56 -16.54 -7.23
C HIS A 25 11.51 -15.92 -8.27
N MET A 26 12.58 -15.26 -7.86
CA MET A 26 13.60 -14.74 -8.77
C MET A 26 14.28 -15.84 -9.59
N GLY A 27 14.60 -16.98 -8.96
CA GLY A 27 15.12 -18.16 -9.66
C GLY A 27 14.13 -18.75 -10.66
N LEU A 28 12.86 -18.86 -10.27
CA LEU A 28 11.77 -19.30 -11.16
C LEU A 28 11.60 -18.34 -12.34
N SER A 29 11.62 -17.03 -12.09
CA SER A 29 11.52 -15.98 -13.11
C SER A 29 12.61 -16.14 -14.18
N ILE A 30 13.86 -16.31 -13.75
CA ILE A 30 15.00 -16.53 -14.66
C ILE A 30 14.83 -17.82 -15.46
N TYR A 31 14.38 -18.90 -14.80
CA TYR A 31 14.12 -20.17 -15.48
C TYR A 31 13.00 -20.05 -16.53
N VAL A 32 11.91 -19.39 -16.20
CA VAL A 32 10.78 -19.15 -17.12
C VAL A 32 11.25 -18.32 -18.30
N LEU A 33 11.99 -17.23 -18.06
CA LEU A 33 12.59 -16.41 -19.12
C LEU A 33 13.46 -17.24 -20.07
N TYR A 34 14.35 -18.07 -19.52
CA TYR A 34 15.19 -18.97 -20.30
C TYR A 34 14.36 -19.98 -21.13
N SER A 35 13.30 -20.54 -20.53
CA SER A 35 12.45 -21.55 -21.19
C SER A 35 11.68 -20.99 -22.38
N VAL A 36 11.25 -19.72 -22.31
CA VAL A 36 10.46 -19.05 -23.36
C VAL A 36 11.33 -18.64 -24.56
N ARG A 37 12.67 -18.65 -24.42
CA ARG A 37 13.63 -18.23 -25.46
C ARG A 37 13.30 -16.87 -26.08
N ALA A 38 12.76 -15.93 -25.30
CA ALA A 38 12.54 -14.55 -25.71
C ALA A 38 13.86 -13.96 -26.29
N ARG A 39 13.92 -13.59 -27.56
CA ARG A 39 15.20 -13.14 -28.17
C ARG A 39 15.53 -11.69 -27.79
N THR A 40 15.90 -11.44 -26.52
CA THR A 40 16.14 -10.06 -26.06
C THR A 40 17.35 -9.95 -25.13
N PHE A 41 18.15 -8.91 -25.31
CA PHE A 41 19.28 -8.54 -24.44
C PHE A 41 18.88 -8.27 -22.97
N LEU A 42 17.59 -8.21 -22.66
CA LEU A 42 17.06 -7.90 -21.33
C LEU A 42 17.25 -9.04 -20.31
N TYR A 43 17.72 -10.23 -20.72
CA TYR A 43 18.07 -11.33 -19.80
C TYR A 43 19.13 -10.99 -18.75
N PHE A 44 20.02 -10.04 -19.06
CA PHE A 44 21.07 -9.65 -18.13
C PHE A 44 20.52 -8.86 -16.93
N ILE A 45 19.34 -8.25 -17.06
CA ILE A 45 18.76 -7.40 -16.00
C ILE A 45 18.37 -8.24 -14.78
N PRO A 46 17.63 -9.37 -14.89
CA PRO A 46 17.31 -10.20 -13.73
C PRO A 46 18.55 -10.85 -13.09
N MET A 47 19.57 -11.19 -13.89
CA MET A 47 20.85 -11.68 -13.34
C MET A 47 21.55 -10.61 -12.50
N PHE A 48 21.68 -9.39 -13.02
CA PHE A 48 22.28 -8.29 -12.28
C PHE A 48 21.48 -7.96 -11.01
N GLY A 49 20.14 -7.95 -11.12
CA GLY A 49 19.24 -7.79 -9.98
C GLY A 49 19.41 -8.86 -8.91
N THR A 50 19.72 -10.11 -9.29
CA THR A 50 20.00 -11.20 -8.35
C THR A 50 21.30 -10.98 -7.57
N ILE A 51 22.33 -10.40 -8.21
CA ILE A 51 23.56 -10.01 -7.52
C ILE A 51 23.25 -8.89 -6.51
N LEU A 52 22.49 -7.88 -6.93
CA LEU A 52 22.09 -6.77 -6.05
C LEU A 52 21.25 -7.26 -4.86
N PHE A 53 20.37 -8.23 -5.08
CA PHE A 53 19.59 -8.90 -4.04
C PHE A 53 20.48 -9.64 -3.04
N GLY A 54 21.51 -10.35 -3.50
CA GLY A 54 22.48 -11.01 -2.62
C GLY A 54 23.23 -10.01 -1.73
N VAL A 55 23.64 -8.87 -2.30
CA VAL A 55 24.26 -7.77 -1.55
C VAL A 55 23.29 -7.22 -0.50
N GLU A 56 22.06 -6.89 -0.90
CA GLU A 56 21.02 -6.38 0.02
C GLU A 56 20.75 -7.36 1.17
N ALA A 57 20.69 -8.67 0.90
CA ALA A 57 20.52 -9.70 1.92
C ALA A 57 21.64 -9.70 2.97
N ILE A 58 22.90 -9.53 2.53
CA ILE A 58 24.06 -9.44 3.42
C ILE A 58 23.95 -8.18 4.29
N PHE A 59 23.64 -7.02 3.69
CA PHE A 59 23.45 -5.78 4.43
C PHE A 59 22.31 -5.90 5.46
N SER A 60 21.20 -6.54 5.08
CA SER A 60 19.99 -6.65 5.91
C SER A 60 20.19 -7.58 7.11
N LEU A 61 20.85 -8.72 6.88
CA LEU A 61 21.06 -9.75 7.89
C LEU A 61 22.24 -9.43 8.82
N VAL A 62 23.36 -8.97 8.26
CA VAL A 62 24.63 -8.83 8.99
C VAL A 62 24.80 -7.43 9.58
N LEU A 63 24.58 -6.38 8.78
CA LEU A 63 24.92 -5.00 9.17
C LEU A 63 23.80 -4.30 9.92
N TYR A 64 22.55 -4.45 9.49
CA TYR A 64 21.42 -3.71 10.06
C TYR A 64 20.61 -4.50 11.11
N ARG A 65 21.07 -5.70 11.49
CA ARG A 65 20.46 -6.55 12.53
C ARG A 65 18.93 -6.70 12.36
N CYS A 66 18.48 -6.91 11.13
CA CYS A 66 17.07 -7.13 10.79
C CYS A 66 16.14 -5.93 11.04
N LYS A 67 16.61 -4.71 10.80
CA LYS A 67 15.78 -3.49 10.76
C LYS A 67 15.76 -2.92 9.34
N GLU A 68 14.63 -2.32 8.96
CA GLU A 68 14.57 -1.52 7.73
C GLU A 68 15.57 -0.35 7.81
N TYR A 69 16.33 -0.14 6.73
CA TYR A 69 17.36 0.88 6.61
C TYR A 69 16.80 2.30 6.70
N PHE A 70 15.70 2.54 5.99
CA PHE A 70 15.11 3.87 5.80
C PHE A 70 13.67 3.86 6.28
N ARG A 71 13.27 4.93 6.98
CA ARG A 71 11.88 5.11 7.37
C ARG A 71 11.08 5.55 6.14
N GLY A 72 10.10 4.74 5.73
CA GLY A 72 9.23 5.03 4.59
C GLY A 72 9.68 4.45 3.25
N PHE A 73 10.74 3.64 3.23
CA PHE A 73 11.23 3.00 2.01
C PHE A 73 11.68 1.56 2.28
N SER A 74 11.11 0.61 1.54
CA SER A 74 11.42 -0.82 1.66
C SER A 74 12.47 -1.25 0.64
N VAL A 75 13.73 -1.37 1.08
CA VAL A 75 14.87 -1.71 0.22
C VAL A 75 14.75 -3.13 -0.36
N LEU A 76 14.38 -4.12 0.46
CA LEU A 76 14.15 -5.50 0.01
C LEU A 76 13.12 -5.56 -1.13
N VAL A 77 11.96 -4.91 -0.93
CA VAL A 77 10.88 -4.88 -1.92
C VAL A 77 11.32 -4.12 -3.19
N PHE A 78 12.12 -3.06 -3.05
CA PHE A 78 12.67 -2.31 -4.18
C PHE A 78 13.62 -3.16 -5.03
N VAL A 79 14.61 -3.79 -4.42
CA VAL A 79 15.60 -4.63 -5.13
C VAL A 79 14.94 -5.85 -5.78
N TYR A 80 13.96 -6.45 -5.09
CA TYR A 80 13.13 -7.50 -5.67
C TYR A 80 12.33 -7.00 -6.88
N SER A 81 11.68 -5.84 -6.78
CA SER A 81 10.84 -5.29 -7.85
C SER A 81 11.62 -4.86 -9.09
N ILE A 82 12.78 -4.20 -8.93
CA ILE A 82 13.62 -3.81 -10.08
C ILE A 82 14.18 -5.04 -10.82
N THR A 83 14.20 -6.20 -10.18
CA THR A 83 14.59 -7.47 -10.80
C THR A 83 13.42 -8.12 -11.55
N ILE A 84 12.24 -8.23 -10.93
CA ILE A 84 11.10 -8.98 -11.47
C ILE A 84 10.30 -8.17 -12.51
N ILE A 85 10.14 -6.86 -12.34
CA ILE A 85 9.35 -6.04 -13.29
C ILE A 85 9.90 -6.15 -14.72
N PRO A 86 11.22 -6.02 -14.96
CA PRO A 86 11.78 -6.24 -16.30
C PRO A 86 11.54 -7.65 -16.85
N SER A 87 11.57 -8.69 -16.00
CA SER A 87 11.21 -10.05 -16.41
C SER A 87 9.77 -10.12 -16.91
N ILE A 88 8.83 -9.53 -16.16
CA ILE A 88 7.41 -9.45 -16.53
C ILE A 88 7.24 -8.72 -17.87
N TRP A 89 7.94 -7.60 -18.07
CA TRP A 89 7.91 -6.89 -19.35
C TRP A 89 8.34 -7.76 -20.52
N VAL A 90 9.44 -8.49 -20.37
CA VAL A 90 9.94 -9.39 -21.42
C VAL A 90 8.92 -10.46 -21.75
N LEU A 91 8.33 -11.10 -20.74
CA LEU A 91 7.31 -12.13 -20.93
C LEU A 91 6.04 -11.58 -21.57
N GLU A 92 5.59 -10.41 -21.14
CA GLU A 92 4.35 -9.79 -21.61
C GLU A 92 4.47 -9.31 -23.06
N LEU A 93 5.58 -8.67 -23.40
CA LEU A 93 5.86 -8.27 -24.78
C LEU A 93 6.06 -9.49 -25.69
N HIS A 94 6.73 -10.54 -25.19
CA HIS A 94 6.88 -11.79 -25.92
C HIS A 94 5.52 -12.42 -26.21
N ARG A 95 4.64 -12.51 -25.21
CA ARG A 95 3.26 -13.02 -25.33
C ARG A 95 2.48 -12.23 -26.38
N ILE A 96 2.49 -10.91 -26.29
CA ILE A 96 1.77 -10.03 -27.23
C ILE A 96 2.29 -10.19 -28.67
N ASN A 97 3.60 -10.30 -28.85
CA ASN A 97 4.21 -10.48 -30.18
C ASN A 97 3.84 -11.81 -30.82
N GLU A 98 3.79 -12.90 -30.05
CA GLU A 98 3.36 -14.21 -30.56
C GLU A 98 1.86 -14.18 -30.94
N LEU A 99 1.00 -13.57 -30.11
CA LEU A 99 -0.42 -13.42 -30.41
C LEU A 99 -0.69 -12.61 -31.69
N LYS A 100 0.16 -11.62 -31.99
CA LYS A 100 0.13 -10.89 -33.27
C LYS A 100 0.50 -11.78 -34.46
N GLN A 101 1.50 -12.65 -34.30
CA GLN A 101 1.95 -13.56 -35.36
C GLN A 101 0.94 -14.67 -35.64
N ASP A 102 0.27 -15.18 -34.61
CA ASP A 102 -0.74 -16.25 -34.71
C ASP A 102 -2.12 -15.76 -35.23
N GLY A 103 -2.22 -14.48 -35.61
CA GLY A 103 -3.44 -13.90 -36.17
C GLY A 103 -4.61 -13.87 -35.17
N TRP A 104 -4.31 -13.66 -33.88
CA TRP A 104 -5.33 -13.50 -32.83
C TRP A 104 -6.23 -14.72 -32.62
N LYS A 105 -5.81 -15.91 -33.07
CA LYS A 105 -6.57 -17.13 -32.82
C LYS A 105 -6.73 -17.30 -31.31
N THR A 106 -7.98 -17.22 -30.84
CA THR A 106 -8.34 -17.50 -29.46
C THR A 106 -7.81 -18.89 -29.12
N VAL A 107 -6.79 -18.96 -28.25
CA VAL A 107 -6.36 -20.24 -27.69
C VAL A 107 -7.48 -20.68 -26.77
N THR A 108 -8.41 -21.48 -27.28
CA THR A 108 -9.41 -22.15 -26.46
C THR A 108 -8.64 -23.11 -25.57
N ILE A 109 -8.44 -22.75 -24.30
CA ILE A 109 -7.91 -23.67 -23.30
C ILE A 109 -9.01 -24.69 -23.03
N SER A 110 -9.12 -25.67 -23.93
CA SER A 110 -9.99 -26.82 -23.76
C SER A 110 -9.34 -27.72 -22.73
N PHE A 111 -9.62 -27.49 -21.44
CA PHE A 111 -9.54 -28.55 -20.45
C PHE A 111 -10.52 -29.62 -20.91
N HIS A 112 -10.01 -30.65 -21.60
CA HIS A 112 -10.84 -31.67 -22.22
C HIS A 112 -11.82 -32.23 -21.18
N ARG A 113 -13.10 -32.32 -21.57
CA ARG A 113 -14.15 -32.99 -20.80
C ARG A 113 -13.61 -34.31 -20.29
N ILE A 114 -13.78 -34.59 -18.99
CA ILE A 114 -13.53 -35.92 -18.43
C ILE A 114 -14.39 -36.90 -19.25
N PRO A 115 -13.80 -37.87 -19.96
CA PRO A 115 -14.56 -38.73 -20.86
C PRO A 115 -15.48 -39.63 -20.04
N THR A 116 -16.79 -39.47 -20.21
CA THR A 116 -17.83 -40.26 -19.52
C THR A 116 -18.17 -41.59 -20.20
N ARG A 117 -17.44 -41.98 -21.25
CA ARG A 117 -17.62 -43.26 -21.95
C ARG A 117 -16.29 -44.00 -22.12
N TYR A 118 -16.27 -45.22 -21.62
CA TYR A 118 -15.13 -46.15 -21.55
C TYR A 118 -14.66 -46.71 -22.91
N GLY A 119 -15.14 -46.17 -24.04
CA GLY A 119 -14.91 -46.72 -25.39
C GLY A 119 -14.03 -45.89 -26.33
N ASP A 120 -13.82 -44.59 -26.06
CA ASP A 120 -13.00 -43.70 -26.91
C ASP A 120 -11.55 -43.54 -26.40
N VAL A 121 -11.03 -44.55 -25.70
CA VAL A 121 -9.68 -44.50 -25.12
C VAL A 121 -8.64 -44.91 -26.18
N GLN A 122 -8.43 -44.04 -27.17
CA GLN A 122 -7.08 -43.86 -27.71
C GLN A 122 -6.32 -42.89 -26.80
N GLY A 123 -5.92 -43.37 -25.61
CA GLY A 123 -4.83 -42.85 -24.77
C GLY A 123 -4.92 -41.41 -24.23
N PRO A 124 -5.12 -41.20 -22.91
CA PRO A 124 -5.28 -39.89 -22.29
C PRO A 124 -3.92 -39.33 -21.80
N TRP A 125 -3.10 -38.84 -22.73
CA TRP A 125 -2.07 -37.87 -22.38
C TRP A 125 -2.13 -36.76 -23.40
N VAL A 126 -2.53 -35.56 -22.97
CA VAL A 126 -2.28 -34.32 -23.72
C VAL A 126 -0.85 -34.41 -24.22
N LYS A 127 -0.62 -34.31 -25.53
CA LYS A 127 0.74 -34.30 -26.06
C LYS A 127 1.51 -33.24 -25.26
N PRO A 128 2.63 -33.58 -24.61
CA PRO A 128 3.33 -32.65 -23.72
C PRO A 128 3.64 -31.32 -24.43
N LYS A 129 3.83 -31.37 -25.75
CA LYS A 129 4.04 -30.21 -26.61
C LYS A 129 2.85 -29.25 -26.65
N ASP A 130 1.61 -29.73 -26.81
CA ASP A 130 0.41 -28.87 -26.85
C ASP A 130 0.08 -28.31 -25.46
N PHE A 131 0.38 -29.08 -24.40
CA PHE A 131 0.32 -28.62 -23.01
C PHE A 131 1.36 -27.53 -22.72
N LEU A 132 2.63 -27.76 -23.05
CA LEU A 132 3.74 -26.81 -22.87
C LEU A 132 3.57 -25.53 -23.70
N GLN A 133 2.98 -25.62 -24.89
CA GLN A 133 2.75 -24.47 -25.76
C GLN A 133 1.70 -23.52 -25.16
N ASN A 134 0.67 -24.05 -24.49
CA ASN A 134 -0.31 -23.25 -23.75
C ASN A 134 0.30 -22.55 -22.53
N PHE A 135 1.30 -23.16 -21.86
CA PHE A 135 2.00 -22.53 -20.73
C PHE A 135 2.75 -21.26 -21.13
N LYS A 136 3.30 -21.20 -22.36
CA LYS A 136 4.05 -20.04 -22.87
C LYS A 136 3.22 -18.74 -22.80
N TYR A 137 1.91 -18.82 -23.02
CA TYR A 137 1.01 -17.66 -22.99
C TYR A 137 0.50 -17.31 -21.58
N ILE A 138 0.63 -18.22 -20.62
CA ILE A 138 0.13 -18.08 -19.25
C ILE A 138 1.21 -17.54 -18.31
N TRP A 139 2.49 -17.83 -18.57
CA TRP A 139 3.61 -17.46 -17.69
C TRP A 139 3.66 -15.98 -17.33
N SER A 140 3.41 -15.08 -18.28
CA SER A 140 3.39 -13.64 -17.98
C SER A 140 2.36 -13.29 -16.91
N GLN A 141 1.15 -13.85 -17.02
CA GLN A 141 0.04 -13.58 -16.10
C GLN A 141 0.28 -14.22 -14.73
N VAL A 142 0.82 -15.43 -14.70
CA VAL A 142 1.23 -16.10 -13.45
C VAL A 142 2.30 -15.30 -12.74
N GLU A 143 3.31 -14.82 -13.47
CA GLU A 143 4.41 -14.03 -12.91
C GLU A 143 3.89 -12.72 -12.27
N ILE A 144 2.96 -12.03 -12.95
CA ILE A 144 2.29 -10.84 -12.41
C ILE A 144 1.55 -11.15 -11.10
N GLN A 145 0.75 -12.22 -11.07
CA GLN A 145 -0.04 -12.59 -9.89
C GLN A 145 0.84 -13.00 -8.72
N VAL A 146 1.85 -13.84 -8.96
CA VAL A 146 2.81 -14.29 -7.94
C VAL A 146 3.62 -13.11 -7.43
N TYR A 147 4.05 -12.20 -8.30
CA TYR A 147 4.74 -10.98 -7.91
C TYR A 147 3.90 -10.14 -6.94
N LEU A 148 2.65 -9.79 -7.30
CA LEU A 148 1.78 -8.96 -6.46
C LEU A 148 1.41 -9.65 -5.13
N PHE A 149 1.18 -10.97 -5.16
CA PHE A 149 0.95 -11.75 -3.94
C PHE A 149 2.18 -11.77 -3.02
N LEU A 150 3.38 -11.95 -3.59
CA LEU A 150 4.62 -11.91 -2.83
C LEU A 150 4.89 -10.53 -2.24
N LEU A 151 4.57 -9.43 -2.93
CA LEU A 151 4.67 -8.09 -2.35
C LEU A 151 3.85 -7.97 -1.06
N LEU A 152 2.61 -8.47 -1.08
CA LEU A 152 1.73 -8.49 0.08
C LEU A 152 2.33 -9.32 1.23
N LEU A 153 2.81 -10.52 0.90
CA LEU A 153 3.34 -11.46 1.87
C LEU A 153 4.67 -10.99 2.48
N ILE A 154 5.59 -10.47 1.67
CA ILE A 154 6.85 -9.85 2.13
C ILE A 154 6.54 -8.70 3.09
N ARG A 155 5.54 -7.87 2.77
CA ARG A 155 5.13 -6.77 3.63
C ARG A 155 4.58 -7.25 4.98
N ALA A 156 3.86 -8.37 5.00
CA ALA A 156 3.41 -9.01 6.23
C ALA A 156 4.56 -9.62 7.06
N LEU A 157 5.63 -10.07 6.39
CA LEU A 157 6.80 -10.69 7.03
C LEU A 157 7.83 -9.68 7.55
N LEU A 158 7.98 -8.51 6.89
CA LEU A 158 9.01 -7.53 7.22
C LEU A 158 9.00 -7.15 8.73
N PRO A 159 10.18 -7.09 9.37
CA PRO A 159 10.28 -6.93 10.80
C PRO A 159 9.74 -5.57 11.28
N LYS A 160 8.87 -5.65 12.28
CA LYS A 160 8.05 -4.55 12.84
C LYS A 160 8.91 -3.37 13.32
N GLN A 161 8.46 -2.14 13.06
CA GLN A 161 8.81 -0.98 13.89
C GLN A 161 8.04 -1.08 15.22
N ASP A 162 8.72 -0.78 16.33
CA ASP A 162 8.30 -1.13 17.70
C ASP A 162 7.02 -0.39 18.19
N SER A 163 6.38 0.46 17.37
CA SER A 163 5.27 1.35 17.74
C SER A 163 3.91 1.08 17.06
N ILE A 164 3.75 0.01 16.27
CA ILE A 164 2.51 -0.26 15.53
C ILE A 164 1.65 -1.32 16.25
N THR A 165 0.43 -0.95 16.64
CA THR A 165 -0.61 -1.85 17.21
C THR A 165 -0.98 -2.97 16.21
N TYR A 166 -1.41 -4.15 16.67
CA TYR A 166 -1.83 -5.25 15.77
C TYR A 166 -2.92 -4.83 14.77
N PHE A 167 -3.89 -4.02 15.20
CA PHE A 167 -4.96 -3.50 14.35
C PHE A 167 -4.45 -2.64 13.18
N GLY A 168 -3.47 -1.75 13.43
CA GLY A 168 -2.86 -0.96 12.36
C GLY A 168 -2.10 -1.79 11.34
N LYS A 169 -1.65 -3.00 11.70
CA LYS A 169 -0.96 -3.92 10.76
C LYS A 169 -1.92 -4.52 9.75
N SER A 170 -3.09 -4.98 10.20
CA SER A 170 -4.11 -5.53 9.30
C SER A 170 -4.67 -4.46 8.37
N GLU A 171 -4.83 -3.22 8.85
CA GLU A 171 -5.30 -2.11 8.02
C GLU A 171 -4.34 -1.79 6.88
N VAL A 172 -3.04 -1.70 7.18
CA VAL A 172 -2.00 -1.45 6.16
C VAL A 172 -1.94 -2.60 5.16
N LEU A 173 -2.03 -3.85 5.63
CA LEU A 173 -2.02 -5.02 4.74
C LEU A 173 -3.26 -5.06 3.83
N PHE A 174 -4.43 -4.73 4.37
CA PHE A 174 -5.67 -4.66 3.60
C PHE A 174 -5.61 -3.57 2.53
N ARG A 175 -4.99 -2.43 2.84
CA ARG A 175 -4.73 -1.37 1.86
C ARG A 175 -3.85 -1.86 0.72
N TYR A 176 -2.76 -2.56 1.03
CA TYR A 176 -1.89 -3.15 -0.01
C TYR A 176 -2.60 -4.21 -0.83
N PHE A 177 -3.49 -5.01 -0.24
CA PHE A 177 -4.30 -5.97 -0.97
C PHE A 177 -5.24 -5.28 -1.96
N ALA A 178 -5.97 -4.24 -1.52
CA ALA A 178 -6.82 -3.43 -2.39
C ALA A 178 -6.02 -2.80 -3.55
N THR A 179 -4.86 -2.20 -3.24
CA THR A 179 -3.93 -1.69 -4.24
C THR A 179 -3.50 -2.77 -5.24
N GLY A 180 -3.14 -3.97 -4.77
CA GLY A 180 -2.75 -5.09 -5.63
C GLY A 180 -3.86 -5.54 -6.57
N MET A 181 -5.12 -5.55 -6.09
CA MET A 181 -6.27 -5.83 -6.93
C MET A 181 -6.49 -4.77 -8.01
N ASP A 182 -6.35 -3.49 -7.67
CA ASP A 182 -6.44 -2.42 -8.67
C ASP A 182 -5.32 -2.50 -9.72
N LEU A 183 -4.11 -2.92 -9.35
CA LEU A 183 -3.03 -3.21 -10.29
C LEU A 183 -3.34 -4.40 -11.20
N LEU A 184 -3.89 -5.49 -10.66
CA LEU A 184 -4.32 -6.66 -11.44
C LEU A 184 -5.41 -6.28 -12.45
N ASP A 185 -6.44 -5.58 -12.00
CA ASP A 185 -7.52 -5.10 -12.86
C ASP A 185 -7.01 -4.14 -13.96
N PHE A 186 -5.94 -3.38 -13.68
CA PHE A 186 -5.34 -2.45 -14.64
C PHE A 186 -4.51 -3.17 -15.70
N ILE A 187 -3.63 -4.09 -15.30
CA ILE A 187 -2.76 -4.81 -16.25
C ILE A 187 -3.56 -5.78 -17.13
N ASP A 188 -4.72 -6.25 -16.66
CA ASP A 188 -5.67 -7.04 -17.47
C ASP A 188 -6.21 -6.25 -18.70
N LEU A 189 -6.00 -4.92 -18.76
CA LEU A 189 -6.20 -4.16 -19.99
C LEU A 189 -5.42 -4.79 -21.16
N LEU A 190 -4.22 -5.31 -20.91
CA LEU A 190 -3.38 -5.99 -21.90
C LEU A 190 -3.80 -7.44 -22.19
N SER A 191 -4.93 -7.92 -21.67
CA SER A 191 -5.53 -9.20 -22.10
C SER A 191 -6.35 -9.04 -23.38
N TYR A 192 -6.64 -7.81 -23.79
CA TYR A 192 -7.52 -7.51 -24.93
C TYR A 192 -6.74 -7.38 -26.24
N PRO A 193 -6.94 -8.32 -27.20
CA PRO A 193 -6.18 -8.35 -28.46
C PRO A 193 -6.25 -7.06 -29.29
N GLN A 194 -7.42 -6.42 -29.29
CA GLN A 194 -7.71 -5.18 -30.04
C GLN A 194 -6.75 -4.04 -29.67
N LEU A 195 -6.14 -4.06 -28.48
CA LEU A 195 -5.26 -3.01 -28.02
C LEU A 195 -3.82 -3.18 -28.51
N TYR A 196 -3.42 -4.38 -28.94
CA TYR A 196 -2.02 -4.65 -29.26
C TYR A 196 -1.58 -3.96 -30.56
N PHE A 197 -2.52 -3.54 -31.43
CA PHE A 197 -2.21 -2.75 -32.62
C PHE A 197 -1.48 -1.45 -32.28
N ASN A 198 -1.82 -0.83 -31.15
CA ASN A 198 -1.16 0.37 -30.68
C ASN A 198 -0.02 0.03 -29.71
N SER A 199 1.19 -0.19 -30.24
CA SER A 199 2.37 -0.48 -29.41
C SER A 199 2.62 0.60 -28.36
N ARG A 200 2.29 1.88 -28.64
CA ARG A 200 2.45 2.97 -27.66
C ARG A 200 1.57 2.77 -26.44
N LEU A 201 0.33 2.30 -26.62
CA LEU A 201 -0.58 1.97 -25.52
C LEU A 201 -0.05 0.79 -24.69
N VAL A 202 0.49 -0.24 -25.33
CA VAL A 202 1.07 -1.41 -24.64
C VAL A 202 2.23 -0.96 -23.73
N TYR A 203 3.20 -0.24 -24.29
CA TYR A 203 4.32 0.29 -23.51
C TYR A 203 3.87 1.28 -22.43
N ALA A 204 2.90 2.16 -22.72
CA ALA A 204 2.36 3.08 -21.73
C ALA A 204 1.69 2.36 -20.56
N THR A 205 0.89 1.32 -20.84
CA THR A 205 0.25 0.50 -19.80
C THR A 205 1.30 -0.18 -18.92
N LEU A 206 2.32 -0.79 -19.52
CA LEU A 206 3.41 -1.43 -18.78
C LEU A 206 4.23 -0.42 -17.94
N CYS A 207 4.53 0.77 -18.48
CA CYS A 207 5.18 1.86 -17.75
C CYS A 207 4.37 2.28 -16.54
N VAL A 208 3.08 2.59 -16.77
CA VAL A 208 2.17 3.05 -15.72
C VAL A 208 2.04 1.98 -14.63
N TRP A 209 1.82 0.72 -15.00
CA TRP A 209 1.77 -0.40 -14.04
C TRP A 209 3.06 -0.52 -13.21
N SER A 210 4.23 -0.39 -13.85
CA SER A 210 5.53 -0.47 -13.18
C SER A 210 5.75 0.68 -12.19
N ILE A 211 5.34 1.89 -12.56
CA ILE A 211 5.40 3.06 -11.68
C ILE A 211 4.42 2.90 -10.52
N SER A 212 3.24 2.34 -10.75
CA SER A 212 2.26 2.05 -9.70
C SER A 212 2.78 1.07 -8.65
N CYS A 213 3.62 0.10 -9.03
CA CYS A 213 4.26 -0.82 -8.07
C CYS A 213 5.14 -0.09 -7.03
N LEU A 214 5.57 1.15 -7.28
CA LEU A 214 6.30 1.96 -6.29
C LEU A 214 5.49 2.20 -5.01
N GLN A 215 4.17 2.06 -5.04
CA GLN A 215 3.33 2.15 -3.83
C GLN A 215 3.63 1.07 -2.79
N PHE A 216 4.14 -0.10 -3.21
CA PHE A 216 4.59 -1.14 -2.28
C PHE A 216 5.98 -0.87 -1.71
N ILE A 217 6.75 0.01 -2.36
CA ILE A 217 8.12 0.36 -2.00
C ILE A 217 8.14 1.59 -1.08
N ILE A 218 7.40 2.63 -1.45
CA ILE A 218 7.35 3.92 -0.77
C ILE A 218 6.10 3.95 0.11
N TYR A 219 6.29 4.25 1.40
CA TYR A 219 5.19 4.46 2.34
C TYR A 219 5.45 5.70 3.19
N VAL A 220 4.45 6.56 3.39
CA VAL A 220 4.65 7.70 4.29
C VAL A 220 4.37 7.25 5.73
N PRO A 221 5.34 7.35 6.64
CA PRO A 221 5.17 6.95 8.03
C PRO A 221 4.21 7.89 8.77
N GLU A 222 3.27 7.33 9.52
CA GLU A 222 2.36 8.12 10.34
C GLU A 222 3.11 8.89 11.44
N VAL A 223 2.72 10.16 11.63
CA VAL A 223 3.24 11.04 12.67
C VAL A 223 2.09 11.43 13.59
N LYS A 224 2.04 10.89 14.82
CA LYS A 224 0.91 11.09 15.75
C LYS A 224 1.09 12.24 16.74
N ASN A 225 2.31 12.76 16.88
CA ASN A 225 2.63 13.73 17.94
C ASN A 225 2.38 15.20 17.55
N ASN A 226 2.08 15.47 16.28
CA ASN A 226 1.86 16.82 15.79
C ASN A 226 0.82 16.79 14.68
N LYS A 227 -0.37 17.35 14.98
CA LYS A 227 -1.53 17.35 14.08
C LYS A 227 -1.21 17.95 12.70
N LEU A 228 -0.34 18.96 12.62
CA LEU A 228 0.08 19.54 11.34
C LEU A 228 0.96 18.57 10.53
N LYS A 229 1.86 17.83 11.18
CA LYS A 229 2.70 16.82 10.52
C LYS A 229 1.89 15.59 10.12
N GLU A 230 0.92 15.20 10.95
CA GLU A 230 -0.04 14.14 10.65
C GLU A 230 -0.82 14.44 9.38
N LEU A 231 -1.37 15.64 9.31
CA LEU A 231 -2.16 16.09 8.17
C LEU A 231 -1.31 16.24 6.89
N HIS A 232 -0.06 16.68 7.03
CA HIS A 232 0.89 16.66 5.92
C HIS A 232 1.16 15.23 5.44
N SER A 233 1.35 14.27 6.35
CA SER A 233 1.52 12.85 6.02
C SER A 233 0.32 12.27 5.28
N PHE A 234 -0.91 12.61 5.70
CA PHE A 234 -2.13 12.19 5.00
C PHE A 234 -2.25 12.82 3.61
N LEU A 235 -1.90 14.10 3.48
CA LEU A 235 -1.88 14.79 2.18
C LEU A 235 -0.86 14.15 1.23
N THR A 236 0.36 13.92 1.70
CA THR A 236 1.43 13.31 0.88
C THR A 236 1.06 11.90 0.45
N ASN A 237 0.43 11.09 1.33
CA ASN A 237 -0.06 9.77 0.96
C ASN A 237 -1.15 9.84 -0.12
N SER A 238 -2.11 10.75 0.04
CA SER A 238 -3.22 10.88 -0.92
C SER A 238 -2.73 11.36 -2.29
N LEU A 239 -1.79 12.30 -2.32
CA LEU A 239 -1.15 12.75 -3.56
C LEU A 239 -0.33 11.64 -4.20
N LEU A 240 0.45 10.90 -3.41
CA LEU A 240 1.27 9.79 -3.91
C LEU A 240 0.40 8.73 -4.61
N THR A 241 -0.72 8.33 -4.01
CA THR A 241 -1.65 7.37 -4.63
C THR A 241 -2.27 7.94 -5.91
N ALA A 242 -2.72 9.20 -5.88
CA ALA A 242 -3.33 9.84 -7.05
C ALA A 242 -2.35 9.91 -8.25
N PHE A 243 -1.09 10.27 -8.00
CA PHE A 243 -0.07 10.39 -9.04
C PHE A 243 0.46 9.05 -9.53
N LEU A 244 0.61 8.05 -8.66
CA LEU A 244 1.19 6.76 -9.04
C LEU A 244 0.16 5.80 -9.63
N MET A 245 -1.14 5.95 -9.36
CA MET A 245 -2.18 5.03 -9.83
C MET A 245 -3.39 5.72 -10.42
N ASP A 246 -4.16 6.43 -9.60
CA ASP A 246 -5.55 6.76 -9.93
C ASP A 246 -5.66 7.60 -11.22
N ILE A 247 -4.83 8.65 -11.33
CA ILE A 247 -4.80 9.53 -12.51
C ILE A 247 -4.22 8.81 -13.74
N PRO A 248 -3.02 8.19 -13.69
CA PRO A 248 -2.48 7.44 -14.82
C PRO A 248 -3.41 6.34 -15.34
N PHE A 249 -4.06 5.60 -14.44
CA PHE A 249 -4.96 4.51 -14.81
C PHE A 249 -6.18 5.04 -15.57
N LEU A 250 -6.75 6.16 -15.11
CA LEU A 250 -7.85 6.81 -15.81
C LEU A 250 -7.44 7.29 -17.20
N ILE A 251 -6.28 7.96 -17.33
CA ILE A 251 -5.78 8.47 -18.60
C ILE A 251 -5.58 7.34 -19.61
N VAL A 252 -4.88 6.27 -19.22
CA VAL A 252 -4.61 5.12 -20.10
C VAL A 252 -5.91 4.44 -20.52
N ARG A 253 -6.88 4.25 -19.59
CA ARG A 253 -8.15 3.61 -19.92
C ARG A 253 -9.03 4.48 -20.84
N ILE A 254 -9.10 5.79 -20.63
CA ILE A 254 -9.81 6.72 -21.53
C ILE A 254 -9.18 6.62 -22.94
N TYR A 255 -7.86 6.65 -23.04
CA TYR A 255 -7.17 6.52 -24.32
C TYR A 255 -7.40 5.14 -24.98
N ALA A 256 -7.46 4.06 -24.20
CA ALA A 256 -7.78 2.74 -24.73
C ALA A 256 -9.21 2.66 -25.32
N ILE A 257 -10.20 3.31 -24.68
CA ILE A 257 -11.58 3.33 -25.16
C ILE A 257 -11.73 4.24 -26.37
N PHE A 258 -11.38 5.52 -26.25
CA PHE A 258 -11.64 6.52 -27.30
C PHE A 258 -10.59 6.50 -28.41
N GLY A 259 -9.32 6.26 -28.06
CA GLY A 259 -8.21 6.29 -29.02
C GLY A 259 -7.98 4.97 -29.76
N CYS A 260 -8.33 3.83 -29.15
CA CYS A 260 -8.15 2.50 -29.75
C CYS A 260 -9.47 1.77 -30.04
N GLY A 261 -10.62 2.39 -29.79
CA GLY A 261 -11.94 1.83 -30.12
C GLY A 261 -12.36 0.63 -29.25
N LYS A 262 -11.84 0.54 -28.01
CA LYS A 262 -12.20 -0.56 -27.10
C LYS A 262 -13.58 -0.34 -26.47
N HIS A 263 -14.61 -0.81 -27.16
CA HIS A 263 -16.00 -0.69 -26.71
C HIS A 263 -16.48 -2.00 -26.08
N ASP A 264 -16.13 -2.23 -24.81
CA ASP A 264 -16.56 -3.39 -24.03
C ASP A 264 -17.18 -2.92 -22.70
N TYR A 265 -18.27 -3.59 -22.27
CA TYR A 265 -18.99 -3.28 -21.03
C TYR A 265 -18.06 -3.23 -19.82
N THR A 266 -17.17 -4.23 -19.70
CA THR A 266 -16.17 -4.32 -18.63
C THR A 266 -15.23 -3.11 -18.63
N SER A 267 -14.87 -2.61 -19.82
CA SER A 267 -13.96 -1.46 -19.95
C SER A 267 -14.62 -0.16 -19.53
N TYR A 268 -15.89 0.04 -19.87
CA TYR A 268 -16.67 1.19 -19.40
C TYR A 268 -16.86 1.18 -17.89
N PHE A 269 -17.19 0.02 -17.31
CA PHE A 269 -17.34 -0.14 -15.87
C PHE A 269 -16.05 0.26 -15.13
N PHE A 270 -14.89 -0.20 -15.59
CA PHE A 270 -13.62 0.15 -14.95
C PHE A 270 -13.23 1.62 -15.13
N VAL A 271 -13.59 2.27 -16.23
CA VAL A 271 -13.41 3.72 -16.36
C VAL A 271 -14.29 4.46 -15.36
N PHE A 272 -15.56 4.06 -15.23
CA PHE A 272 -16.45 4.65 -14.24
C PHE A 272 -15.94 4.44 -12.80
N LYS A 273 -15.50 3.22 -12.45
CA LYS A 273 -14.81 2.92 -11.17
C LYS A 273 -13.65 3.89 -10.95
N ASN A 274 -12.76 4.05 -11.93
CA ASN A 274 -11.59 4.93 -11.82
C ASN A 274 -11.98 6.40 -11.66
N ILE A 275 -13.03 6.88 -12.34
CA ILE A 275 -13.56 8.24 -12.15
C ILE A 275 -14.04 8.41 -10.70
N VAL A 276 -14.82 7.47 -10.18
CA VAL A 276 -15.30 7.51 -8.79
C VAL A 276 -14.13 7.53 -7.81
N VAL A 277 -13.12 6.69 -8.01
CA VAL A 277 -11.91 6.66 -7.17
C VAL A 277 -11.19 8.02 -7.19
N VAL A 278 -10.98 8.62 -8.37
CA VAL A 278 -10.37 9.95 -8.49
C VAL A 278 -11.20 11.03 -7.78
N LEU A 279 -12.53 11.02 -7.94
CA LEU A 279 -13.41 11.98 -7.26
C LEU A 279 -13.34 11.84 -5.73
N LEU A 280 -13.31 10.62 -5.21
CA LEU A 280 -13.15 10.35 -3.78
C LEU A 280 -11.81 10.85 -3.25
N GLN A 281 -10.73 10.69 -4.01
CA GLN A 281 -9.41 11.16 -3.63
C GLN A 281 -9.33 12.70 -3.63
N ILE A 282 -9.98 13.36 -4.59
CA ILE A 282 -10.10 14.82 -4.60
C ILE A 282 -10.87 15.29 -3.37
N ALA A 283 -12.01 14.67 -3.05
CA ALA A 283 -12.80 15.00 -1.85
C ALA A 283 -11.98 14.82 -0.56
N ARG A 284 -11.19 13.75 -0.48
CA ARG A 284 -10.27 13.51 0.64
C ARG A 284 -9.21 14.61 0.78
N ILE A 285 -8.58 15.01 -0.33
CA ILE A 285 -7.58 16.09 -0.34
C ILE A 285 -8.23 17.42 0.11
N GLN A 286 -9.43 17.72 -0.38
CA GLN A 286 -10.17 18.92 0.02
C GLN A 286 -10.47 18.93 1.52
N ALA A 287 -10.98 17.83 2.07
CA ALA A 287 -11.25 17.69 3.51
C ALA A 287 -9.98 17.93 4.35
N ILE A 288 -8.85 17.35 3.94
CA ILE A 288 -7.54 17.53 4.57
C ILE A 288 -7.09 19.00 4.54
N ILE A 289 -7.28 19.69 3.40
CA ILE A 289 -6.92 21.12 3.27
C ILE A 289 -7.78 21.98 4.18
N VAL A 290 -9.09 21.70 4.27
CA VAL A 290 -10.01 22.42 5.16
C VAL A 290 -9.59 22.25 6.61
N GLU A 291 -9.33 21.02 7.07
CA GLU A 291 -8.87 20.77 8.44
C GLU A 291 -7.53 21.47 8.74
N ARG A 292 -6.62 21.54 7.75
CA ARG A 292 -5.33 22.22 7.89
C ARG A 292 -5.51 23.71 8.12
N ASN A 293 -6.42 24.30 7.35
CA ASN A 293 -6.70 25.73 7.41
C ASN A 293 -7.42 26.09 8.72
N GLN A 294 -8.34 25.24 9.20
CA GLN A 294 -8.97 25.40 10.51
C GLN A 294 -7.93 25.38 11.63
N HIS A 295 -7.09 24.34 11.68
CA HIS A 295 -6.05 24.23 12.70
C HIS A 295 -5.06 25.42 12.68
N ARG A 296 -4.72 25.96 11.49
CA ARG A 296 -3.89 27.17 11.38
C ARG A 296 -4.58 28.41 11.94
N LYS A 297 -5.88 28.58 11.68
CA LYS A 297 -6.69 29.69 12.23
C LYS A 297 -6.78 29.61 13.75
N ASP A 298 -7.00 28.42 14.31
CA ASP A 298 -7.08 28.22 15.76
C ASP A 298 -5.76 28.59 16.46
N GLN A 299 -4.62 28.23 15.87
CA GLN A 299 -3.31 28.63 16.37
C GLN A 299 -3.10 30.15 16.33
N LEU A 300 -3.52 30.81 15.25
CA LEU A 300 -3.41 32.26 15.12
C LEU A 300 -4.31 33.00 16.13
N ASN A 301 -5.53 32.50 16.35
CA ASN A 301 -6.46 33.04 17.34
C ASN A 301 -5.90 32.90 18.76
N GLN A 302 -5.28 31.77 19.10
CA GLN A 302 -4.62 31.58 20.40
C GLN A 302 -3.44 32.52 20.62
N LEU A 303 -2.67 32.85 19.58
CA LEU A 303 -1.59 33.83 19.67
C LEU A 303 -2.11 35.26 19.87
N THR A 304 -3.26 35.58 19.26
CA THR A 304 -3.90 36.90 19.35
C THR A 304 -4.57 37.12 20.71
N TYR A 305 -5.08 36.05 21.34
CA TYR A 305 -5.83 36.11 22.61
C TYR A 305 -4.95 35.98 23.87
N LYS A 306 -3.61 36.03 23.78
CA LYS A 306 -2.76 36.10 24.98
C LYS A 306 -3.06 37.40 25.73
N PRO A 307 -3.66 37.36 26.94
CA PRO A 307 -3.87 38.57 27.72
C PRO A 307 -2.50 39.15 28.08
N GLN A 308 -2.32 40.46 27.93
CA GLN A 308 -1.21 41.15 28.56
C GLN A 308 -1.23 40.79 30.05
N ALA A 309 -0.17 40.14 30.53
CA ALA A 309 -0.04 39.84 31.94
C ALA A 309 -0.22 41.15 32.73
N PRO A 310 -1.06 41.21 33.78
CA PRO A 310 -1.13 42.39 34.61
C PRO A 310 0.29 42.67 35.12
N PHE A 311 0.73 43.91 34.92
CA PHE A 311 2.01 44.42 35.36
C PHE A 311 2.04 44.38 36.89
N ASN A 312 2.46 43.25 37.47
CA ASN A 312 2.59 43.10 38.91
C ASN A 312 3.77 43.97 39.37
N THR A 313 3.46 45.17 39.85
CA THR A 313 4.38 45.99 40.64
C THR A 313 4.72 45.22 41.91
N ARG A 314 5.89 44.58 41.91
CA ARG A 314 6.41 43.82 43.04
C ARG A 314 6.87 44.81 44.13
N VAL A 315 5.98 45.14 45.06
CA VAL A 315 6.39 45.72 46.35
C VAL A 315 7.09 44.60 47.13
N LYS A 316 8.39 44.77 47.39
CA LYS A 316 9.16 43.94 48.31
C LYS A 316 8.68 44.24 49.73
N SER A 317 8.08 43.27 50.41
CA SER A 317 8.15 43.19 51.87
C SER A 317 8.95 41.93 52.23
N GLN A 318 10.13 42.17 52.81
CA GLN A 318 10.88 41.17 53.56
C GLN A 318 10.03 40.74 54.76
N GLN A 319 9.83 39.44 54.93
CA GLN A 319 9.63 38.85 56.25
C GLN A 319 10.31 37.48 56.28
N SER A 320 11.38 37.46 57.06
CA SER A 320 12.16 36.33 57.52
C SER A 320 11.30 35.35 58.32
N PHE A 321 11.39 34.04 58.06
CA PHE A 321 11.36 32.98 59.08
C PHE A 321 11.89 31.67 58.49
N ILE A 322 12.90 31.10 59.16
CA ILE A 322 13.46 29.73 59.10
C ILE A 322 13.16 29.14 60.52
N PRO A 323 13.11 27.82 60.81
CA PRO A 323 13.32 26.59 60.01
C PRO A 323 12.20 25.52 60.20
N LEU A 324 12.27 24.40 59.46
CA LEU A 324 12.58 23.07 60.04
C LEU A 324 12.52 21.95 58.99
N THR A 325 13.57 21.14 59.06
CA THR A 325 13.82 19.88 58.40
C THR A 325 12.73 18.84 58.69
N ASN A 326 12.30 18.06 57.70
CA ASN A 326 12.20 16.62 57.93
C ASN A 326 12.31 15.78 56.65
N ASN A 327 13.16 14.78 56.76
CA ASN A 327 13.49 13.77 55.78
C ASN A 327 12.51 12.61 55.99
N ASN A 328 11.87 12.08 54.95
CA ASN A 328 11.45 10.67 54.94
C ASN A 328 11.04 10.18 53.55
N ASN A 329 11.75 9.13 53.13
CA ASN A 329 11.43 8.22 52.04
C ASN A 329 10.01 7.64 52.16
N ARG A 330 9.32 7.45 51.03
CA ARG A 330 8.67 6.16 50.70
C ARG A 330 8.19 6.10 49.25
N THR A 331 8.58 4.98 48.66
CA THR A 331 8.13 4.33 47.43
C THR A 331 6.61 4.14 47.34
N GLY A 332 6.04 4.22 46.14
CA GLY A 332 4.70 3.71 45.86
C GLY A 332 4.22 4.06 44.44
N GLY A 333 4.14 3.06 43.57
CA GLY A 333 3.60 3.20 42.22
C GLY A 333 2.10 3.50 42.23
N GLY A 334 1.66 4.32 41.28
CA GLY A 334 0.24 4.62 41.06
C GLY A 334 0.03 5.11 39.64
N ALA A 335 -0.63 4.29 38.83
CA ALA A 335 -1.11 4.64 37.50
C ALA A 335 -2.03 5.86 37.59
N ARG A 336 -1.70 6.93 36.84
CA ARG A 336 -2.53 8.13 36.79
C ARG A 336 -3.40 8.08 35.53
N ILE A 337 -4.63 7.62 35.72
CA ILE A 337 -5.73 7.73 34.75
C ILE A 337 -6.09 9.21 34.66
N ILE A 338 -5.93 9.80 33.48
CA ILE A 338 -6.35 11.18 33.20
C ILE A 338 -7.84 11.12 32.84
N PHE A 339 -8.70 11.51 33.78
CA PHE A 339 -10.08 11.86 33.46
C PHE A 339 -10.11 13.25 32.81
N SER A 340 -10.62 13.28 31.58
CA SER A 340 -10.99 14.50 30.85
C SER A 340 -12.03 15.27 31.65
N SER A 341 -11.67 16.46 32.13
CA SER A 341 -12.59 17.39 32.79
C SER A 341 -13.32 18.17 31.70
N TYR A 342 -14.52 17.73 31.33
CA TYR A 342 -15.47 18.58 30.61
C TYR A 342 -15.95 19.66 31.59
N SER A 343 -15.53 20.90 31.35
CA SER A 343 -16.00 22.07 32.08
C SER A 343 -17.47 22.32 31.71
N GLN A 344 -18.37 22.06 32.67
CA GLN A 344 -19.68 22.70 32.72
C GLN A 344 -19.46 24.18 33.03
N ASN A 345 -19.92 25.06 32.16
CA ASN A 345 -20.10 26.47 32.49
C ASN A 345 -21.60 26.78 32.50
N ASN A 346 -22.17 26.79 33.71
CA ASN A 346 -23.51 27.26 34.00
C ASN A 346 -23.49 28.79 34.02
N ASN A 347 -24.31 29.43 33.18
CA ASN A 347 -24.76 30.80 33.42
C ASN A 347 -26.22 30.78 33.89
N ARG A 348 -26.46 31.59 34.91
CA ARG A 348 -27.61 31.58 35.83
C ARG A 348 -28.67 32.60 35.37
N SER A 349 -29.91 32.32 35.78
CA SER A 349 -30.95 33.30 36.13
C SER A 349 -31.86 33.84 35.02
N ARG A 350 -33.10 33.32 34.96
CA ARG A 350 -34.36 34.09 35.05
C ARG A 350 -35.55 33.13 35.18
N GLN A 351 -36.24 33.23 36.32
CA GLN A 351 -37.64 32.87 36.56
C GLN A 351 -38.33 34.17 37.05
N PRO A 352 -39.67 34.33 37.07
CA PRO A 352 -40.68 33.29 37.27
C PRO A 352 -41.93 33.38 36.38
N GLY A 353 -42.80 32.36 36.46
CA GLY A 353 -44.14 32.39 35.89
C GLY A 353 -44.84 31.03 35.97
N ASP A 354 -45.80 30.93 36.88
CA ASP A 354 -46.66 29.78 37.17
C ASP A 354 -47.40 29.20 35.95
N GLY A 355 -47.77 27.91 36.03
CA GLY A 355 -48.91 27.41 35.24
C GLY A 355 -48.87 25.96 34.77
N GLN A 356 -49.30 25.05 35.65
CA GLN A 356 -50.11 23.86 35.36
C GLN A 356 -49.64 22.74 34.39
N ILE A 357 -49.38 21.61 35.05
CA ILE A 357 -49.68 20.21 34.69
C ILE A 357 -50.76 20.03 33.61
N LYS A 358 -50.46 19.28 32.54
CA LYS A 358 -51.38 18.29 31.94
C LYS A 358 -50.64 17.24 31.10
N LYS A 359 -50.70 15.98 31.57
CA LYS A 359 -50.55 14.75 30.79
C LYS A 359 -51.55 14.75 29.63
N PHE A 360 -51.15 14.27 28.46
CA PHE A 360 -52.04 13.52 27.58
C PHE A 360 -51.30 12.41 26.84
N SER A 361 -51.90 11.23 26.93
CA SER A 361 -51.62 9.99 26.24
C SER A 361 -52.28 9.97 24.85
N ASN A 362 -51.76 9.11 23.97
CA ASN A 362 -52.41 8.49 22.80
C ASN A 362 -52.94 9.43 21.70
N VAL A 363 -52.35 9.33 20.50
CA VAL A 363 -52.89 8.59 19.33
C VAL A 363 -51.71 8.07 18.52
#